data_AF-A0A1F9DJ95-F1
#
_entry.id   AF-A0A1F9DJ95-F1
#
_cell.length_a   1.000
_cell.length_b   1.000
_cell.length_c   1.000
_cell.angle_alpha   90.00
_cell.angle_beta   90.00
_cell.angle_gamma   90.00
#
_symmetry.space_group_name_H-M   'P 1'
#
loop_
_entity.id
_entity.type
_entity.pdbx_description
1 polymer ?
#
loop_
_entity_poly.entity_id
_entity_poly.type
_entity_poly.pdbx_seq_one_letter_code
_entity_poly.pdbx_strand_id
1 'polypeptide(L)'
;MKKATDKLNVDRNRHSLFLLTLMALLLLISFQTEASSQGKTLNWSRVAELKPELKVLVLIESERALSLEDLAILGGLGLVSGDRDPALLLGLRRAIFSTRLKSWMNRPALPDHMKGKLLDRFIMSGIYRIGVRVEKEGYLGPLVFEVTTPRESFGRRLLYSENIIRPQASNEPYTDPAGNRWLRVDYPEVRHGQTIKLFFAFRYLVDMSALLDHDLMLVDQLQNAPIPEEIRPFLNSGYKIDARLPQAVAWATQGKSGFPNVRSEYRRLKKFLKDTVAYDKKKRDQYFGGKAIYHDLDEMYQDVEVTLSRRLGACPDTTLLECAFLRARGIPCRIAGRFGHFFSIVYVPGKGWMSTSVTPTGIPLFIAPGPDHIPYQKWRPGIPLKTLLLDVQIRIEAPEH
;
A
#
# COMPACT_ATOMS: atom_id res chain seq x y z
N MET A 1 -41.84 -5.43 -60.13
CA MET A 1 -41.72 -5.98 -58.75
C MET A 1 -40.52 -6.91 -58.61
N LYS A 2 -39.27 -6.40 -58.64
CA LYS A 2 -38.04 -7.23 -58.52
C LYS A 2 -36.85 -6.49 -57.86
N LYS A 3 -37.10 -5.46 -57.04
CA LYS A 3 -36.04 -4.66 -56.38
C LYS A 3 -36.10 -4.64 -54.85
N ALA A 4 -37.10 -5.27 -54.23
CA ALA A 4 -37.27 -5.23 -52.77
C ALA A 4 -36.68 -6.44 -52.04
N THR A 5 -36.49 -7.58 -52.74
CA THR A 5 -36.05 -8.84 -52.12
C THR A 5 -34.52 -8.97 -51.97
N ASP A 6 -33.73 -8.27 -52.79
CA ASP A 6 -32.27 -8.34 -52.71
C ASP A 6 -31.68 -7.49 -51.56
N LYS A 7 -32.36 -6.40 -51.18
CA LYS A 7 -31.90 -5.53 -50.08
C LYS A 7 -32.02 -6.20 -48.71
N LEU A 8 -33.12 -6.94 -48.49
CA LEU A 8 -33.37 -7.70 -47.25
C LEU A 8 -32.39 -8.85 -47.05
N ASN A 9 -31.89 -9.46 -48.14
CA ASN A 9 -30.95 -10.58 -48.06
C ASN A 9 -29.50 -10.12 -47.78
N VAL A 10 -29.12 -8.94 -48.27
CA VAL A 10 -27.79 -8.35 -48.03
C VAL A 10 -27.66 -7.86 -46.58
N ASP A 11 -28.70 -7.26 -46.00
CA ASP A 11 -28.68 -6.79 -44.60
C ASP A 11 -28.69 -7.97 -43.60
N ARG A 12 -29.37 -9.08 -43.92
CA ARG A 12 -29.35 -10.30 -43.10
C ARG A 12 -27.98 -10.98 -43.09
N ASN A 13 -27.27 -10.98 -44.22
CA ASN A 13 -25.90 -11.49 -44.31
C ASN A 13 -24.89 -10.59 -43.58
N ARG A 14 -25.09 -9.27 -43.58
CA ARG A 14 -24.22 -8.33 -42.84
C ARG A 14 -24.39 -8.44 -41.33
N HIS A 15 -25.62 -8.61 -40.83
CA HIS A 15 -25.84 -8.87 -39.41
C HIS A 15 -25.28 -10.21 -38.95
N SER A 16 -25.38 -11.26 -39.78
CA SER A 16 -24.77 -12.57 -39.50
C SER A 16 -23.24 -12.49 -39.44
N LEU A 17 -22.60 -11.80 -40.40
CA LEU A 17 -21.15 -11.57 -40.37
C LEU A 17 -20.70 -10.74 -39.17
N PHE A 18 -21.48 -9.72 -38.79
CA PHE A 18 -21.19 -8.88 -37.63
C PHE A 18 -21.30 -9.65 -36.31
N LEU A 19 -22.32 -10.51 -36.17
CA LEU A 19 -22.47 -11.39 -34.99
C LEU A 19 -21.36 -12.44 -34.91
N LEU A 20 -20.95 -13.03 -36.04
CA LEU A 20 -19.83 -13.99 -36.09
C LEU A 20 -18.48 -13.33 -35.76
N THR A 21 -18.25 -12.11 -36.25
CA THR A 21 -17.03 -11.34 -35.92
C THR A 21 -17.03 -10.85 -34.48
N LEU A 22 -18.17 -10.40 -33.94
CA LEU A 22 -18.31 -10.02 -32.54
C LEU A 22 -18.14 -11.23 -31.61
N MET A 23 -18.69 -12.40 -31.96
CA MET A 23 -18.47 -13.64 -31.22
C MET A 23 -17.02 -14.11 -31.30
N ALA A 24 -16.36 -14.01 -32.46
CA ALA A 24 -14.95 -14.32 -32.59
C ALA A 24 -14.08 -13.35 -31.77
N LEU A 25 -14.45 -12.07 -31.71
CA LEU A 25 -13.77 -11.05 -30.90
C LEU A 25 -13.99 -11.31 -29.40
N LEU A 26 -15.22 -11.65 -28.99
CA LEU A 26 -15.55 -12.02 -27.60
C LEU A 26 -14.85 -13.32 -27.19
N LEU A 27 -14.77 -14.31 -28.10
CA LEU A 27 -14.00 -15.54 -27.90
C LEU A 27 -12.50 -15.24 -27.76
N LEU A 28 -11.93 -14.37 -28.60
CA LEU A 28 -10.54 -13.92 -28.48
C LEU A 28 -10.27 -13.13 -27.18
N ILE A 29 -11.25 -12.36 -26.68
CA ILE A 29 -11.16 -11.66 -25.39
C ILE A 29 -11.24 -12.66 -24.22
N SER A 30 -12.08 -13.69 -24.30
CA SER A 30 -12.12 -14.78 -23.30
C SER A 30 -10.91 -15.72 -23.37
N PHE A 31 -10.28 -15.89 -24.54
CA PHE A 31 -9.03 -16.65 -24.69
C PHE A 31 -7.77 -15.84 -24.35
N GLN A 32 -7.85 -14.51 -24.27
CA GLN A 32 -6.77 -13.67 -23.72
C GLN A 32 -6.87 -13.47 -22.19
N THR A 33 -7.94 -13.91 -21.54
CA THR A 33 -8.05 -13.90 -20.08
C THR A 33 -7.54 -15.18 -19.40
N GLU A 34 -7.14 -16.18 -20.17
CA GLU A 34 -6.39 -17.36 -19.72
C GLU A 34 -4.96 -17.38 -20.30
N ALA A 35 -4.29 -16.23 -20.32
CA ALA A 35 -2.83 -16.26 -20.23
C ALA A 35 -2.48 -16.76 -18.83
N SER A 36 -2.23 -18.07 -18.75
CA SER A 36 -1.85 -18.82 -17.57
C SER A 36 -1.03 -17.98 -16.60
N SER A 37 -1.63 -17.55 -15.49
CA SER A 37 -0.86 -17.32 -14.27
C SER A 37 -0.49 -18.70 -13.71
N GLN A 38 0.36 -19.44 -14.42
CA GLN A 38 1.27 -20.35 -13.75
C GLN A 38 2.18 -19.44 -12.92
N GLY A 39 1.70 -19.08 -11.73
CA GLY A 39 2.46 -18.29 -10.79
C GLY A 39 3.79 -18.98 -10.60
N LYS A 40 4.89 -18.26 -10.81
CA LYS A 40 6.21 -18.76 -10.42
C LYS A 40 6.08 -19.24 -8.98
N THR A 41 6.25 -20.52 -8.74
CA THR A 41 6.19 -21.08 -7.39
C THR A 41 7.21 -20.32 -6.53
N LEU A 42 6.72 -19.70 -5.45
CA LEU A 42 7.54 -18.85 -4.61
C LEU A 42 8.62 -19.69 -3.93
N ASN A 43 9.89 -19.39 -4.22
CA ASN A 43 11.01 -20.08 -3.59
C ASN A 43 11.37 -19.42 -2.26
N TRP A 44 10.74 -19.88 -1.17
CA TRP A 44 10.97 -19.36 0.18
C TRP A 44 12.40 -19.49 0.67
N SER A 45 13.14 -20.52 0.25
CA SER A 45 14.55 -20.68 0.63
C SER A 45 15.40 -19.53 0.09
N ARG A 46 15.23 -19.18 -1.19
CA ARG A 46 15.89 -18.02 -1.80
C ARG A 46 15.46 -16.70 -1.14
N VAL A 47 14.18 -16.57 -0.80
CA VAL A 47 13.69 -15.38 -0.08
C VAL A 47 14.35 -15.28 1.30
N ALA A 48 14.51 -16.40 2.02
CA ALA A 48 15.11 -16.43 3.35
C ALA A 48 16.59 -16.02 3.33
N GLU A 49 17.34 -16.40 2.30
CA GLU A 49 18.72 -15.96 2.09
C GLU A 49 18.80 -14.44 1.87
N LEU A 50 17.89 -13.89 1.05
CA LEU A 50 17.93 -12.47 0.66
C LEU A 50 17.30 -11.55 1.72
N LYS A 51 16.30 -12.04 2.45
CA LYS A 51 15.42 -11.30 3.37
C LYS A 51 15.07 -12.15 4.60
N PRO A 52 16.06 -12.55 5.42
CA PRO A 52 15.81 -13.42 6.58
C PRO A 52 14.84 -12.80 7.59
N GLU A 53 14.85 -11.47 7.71
CA GLU A 53 14.00 -10.72 8.63
C GLU A 53 12.61 -10.37 8.08
N LEU A 54 12.26 -10.88 6.89
CA LEU A 54 10.92 -10.69 6.34
C LEU A 54 9.88 -11.26 7.31
N LYS A 55 8.89 -10.44 7.69
CA LYS A 55 7.72 -10.92 8.42
C LYS A 55 6.84 -11.70 7.45
N VAL A 56 6.55 -12.95 7.78
CA VAL A 56 5.73 -13.88 6.99
C VAL A 56 4.54 -14.36 7.80
N LEU A 57 3.53 -14.89 7.11
CA LEU A 57 2.35 -15.48 7.71
C LEU A 57 2.40 -17.00 7.56
N VAL A 58 2.01 -17.68 8.62
CA VAL A 58 2.03 -19.14 8.75
C VAL A 58 0.63 -19.58 9.10
N LEU A 59 0.09 -20.55 8.36
CA LEU A 59 -1.07 -21.30 8.81
C LEU A 59 -0.59 -22.48 9.66
N ILE A 60 -1.09 -22.57 10.88
CA ILE A 60 -0.97 -23.77 11.73
C ILE A 60 -2.31 -24.49 11.71
N GLU A 61 -2.27 -25.78 11.41
CA GLU A 61 -3.42 -26.69 11.40
C GLU A 61 -3.13 -27.80 12.41
N SER A 62 -4.10 -28.10 13.26
CA SER A 62 -3.99 -29.12 14.30
C SER A 62 -5.11 -30.14 14.20
N GLU A 63 -4.77 -31.39 14.48
CA GLU A 63 -5.72 -32.52 14.51
C GLU A 63 -6.70 -32.40 15.68
N ARG A 64 -6.29 -31.74 16.76
CA ARG A 64 -7.11 -31.39 17.92
C ARG A 64 -7.32 -29.88 18.04
N ALA A 65 -8.23 -29.49 18.92
CA ALA A 65 -8.41 -28.08 19.28
C ALA A 65 -7.16 -27.55 20.00
N LEU A 66 -6.70 -26.34 19.64
CA LEU A 66 -5.55 -25.70 20.24
C LEU A 66 -5.81 -25.44 21.74
N SER A 67 -4.97 -26.03 22.57
CA SER A 67 -4.94 -25.82 24.02
C SER A 67 -4.05 -24.62 24.40
N LEU A 68 -4.04 -24.26 25.69
CA LEU A 68 -3.12 -23.24 26.20
C LEU A 68 -1.65 -23.67 26.07
N GLU A 69 -1.36 -24.96 26.30
CA GLU A 69 -0.03 -25.54 26.13
C GLU A 69 0.44 -25.42 24.67
N ASP A 70 -0.44 -25.76 23.73
CA ASP A 70 -0.18 -25.62 22.29
C ASP A 70 0.20 -24.18 21.92
N LEU A 71 -0.55 -23.19 22.42
CA LEU A 71 -0.26 -21.78 22.18
C LEU A 71 1.06 -21.33 22.85
N ALA A 72 1.36 -21.83 24.04
CA ALA A 72 2.63 -21.55 24.72
C ALA A 72 3.83 -22.11 23.94
N ILE A 73 3.72 -23.33 23.42
CA ILE A 73 4.74 -23.95 22.56
C ILE A 73 4.96 -23.11 21.29
N LEU A 74 3.89 -22.76 20.58
CA LEU A 74 3.99 -21.92 19.37
C LEU A 74 4.61 -20.54 19.68
N GLY A 75 4.26 -19.96 20.83
CA GLY A 75 4.89 -18.73 21.34
C GLY A 75 6.39 -18.89 21.59
N GLY A 76 6.80 -20.02 22.20
CA GLY A 76 8.21 -20.37 22.42
C GLY A 76 9.00 -20.56 21.12
N LEU A 77 8.33 -20.95 20.03
CA LEU A 77 8.89 -21.01 18.68
C LEU A 77 8.96 -19.63 17.98
N GLY A 78 8.54 -18.55 18.66
CA GLY A 78 8.54 -17.20 18.11
C GLY A 78 7.40 -16.92 17.14
N LEU A 79 6.30 -17.68 17.23
CA LEU A 79 5.07 -17.38 16.50
C LEU A 79 4.20 -16.44 17.34
N VAL A 80 3.67 -15.41 16.68
CA VAL A 80 2.72 -14.45 17.26
C VAL A 80 1.43 -14.52 16.47
N SER A 81 0.28 -14.50 17.13
CA SER A 81 -1.03 -14.48 16.44
C SER A 81 -1.06 -13.41 15.34
N GLY A 82 -1.50 -13.79 14.15
CA GLY A 82 -1.39 -12.99 12.95
C GLY A 82 -2.49 -11.93 12.79
N ASP A 83 -3.68 -12.20 13.32
CA ASP A 83 -4.89 -11.42 13.03
C ASP A 83 -5.85 -11.25 14.22
N ARG A 84 -5.48 -11.74 15.42
CA ARG A 84 -6.36 -11.71 16.61
C ARG A 84 -5.63 -11.82 17.93
N ASP A 85 -6.33 -11.54 19.02
CA ASP A 85 -5.82 -11.82 20.36
C ASP A 85 -5.52 -13.33 20.49
N PRO A 86 -4.34 -13.74 21.01
CA PRO A 86 -4.01 -15.15 21.22
C PRO A 86 -5.07 -15.94 22.00
N ALA A 87 -5.78 -15.32 22.95
CA ALA A 87 -6.83 -15.98 23.70
C ALA A 87 -8.00 -16.44 22.82
N LEU A 88 -8.25 -15.73 21.71
CA LEU A 88 -9.27 -16.08 20.72
C LEU A 88 -8.86 -17.23 19.78
N LEU A 89 -7.66 -17.81 19.97
CA LEU A 89 -7.21 -18.99 19.25
C LEU A 89 -7.50 -20.30 20.00
N LEU A 90 -7.78 -20.21 21.31
CA LEU A 90 -8.11 -21.37 22.13
C LEU A 90 -9.36 -22.08 21.59
N GLY A 91 -9.28 -23.40 21.46
CA GLY A 91 -10.38 -24.20 20.93
C GLY A 91 -10.42 -24.30 19.40
N LEU A 92 -9.66 -23.47 18.66
CA LEU A 92 -9.61 -23.54 17.20
C LEU A 92 -8.69 -24.69 16.75
N ARG A 93 -8.99 -25.28 15.59
CA ARG A 93 -8.09 -26.28 14.95
C ARG A 93 -7.14 -25.66 13.92
N ARG A 94 -7.39 -24.42 13.52
CA ARG A 94 -6.63 -23.72 12.47
C ARG A 94 -6.45 -22.27 12.89
N ALA A 95 -5.24 -21.76 12.76
CA ALA A 95 -4.91 -20.41 13.17
C ALA A 95 -3.80 -19.82 12.32
N ILE A 96 -3.87 -18.51 12.08
CA ILE A 96 -2.83 -17.76 11.39
C ILE A 96 -1.90 -17.14 12.42
N PHE A 97 -0.62 -17.39 12.22
CA PHE A 97 0.47 -16.79 12.98
C PHE A 97 1.35 -15.96 12.06
N SER A 98 2.18 -15.13 12.68
CA SER A 98 3.23 -14.38 12.02
C SER A 98 4.56 -14.61 12.72
N THR A 99 5.63 -14.66 11.93
CA THR A 99 7.00 -14.82 12.44
C THR A 99 8.00 -14.22 11.44
N ARG A 100 9.29 -14.27 11.74
CA ARG A 100 10.37 -13.94 10.81
C ARG A 100 10.71 -15.16 9.97
N LEU A 101 10.99 -14.96 8.69
CA LEU A 101 11.26 -16.06 7.76
C LEU A 101 12.42 -16.92 8.23
N LYS A 102 13.53 -16.33 8.71
CA LYS A 102 14.66 -17.08 9.29
C LYS A 102 14.24 -17.96 10.48
N SER A 103 13.43 -17.42 11.40
CA SER A 103 12.92 -18.17 12.55
C SER A 103 12.06 -19.35 12.10
N TRP A 104 11.20 -19.15 11.10
CA TRP A 104 10.39 -20.22 10.54
C TRP A 104 11.23 -21.31 9.88
N MET A 105 12.24 -20.94 9.09
CA MET A 105 13.09 -21.89 8.38
C MET A 105 13.97 -22.73 9.31
N ASN A 106 14.36 -22.17 10.46
CA ASN A 106 15.24 -22.81 11.44
C ASN A 106 14.50 -23.37 12.66
N ARG A 107 13.17 -23.44 12.62
CA ARG A 107 12.37 -23.87 13.76
C ARG A 107 12.61 -25.36 14.10
N PRO A 108 12.54 -25.74 15.38
CA PRO A 108 12.29 -27.12 15.78
C PRO A 108 11.03 -27.70 15.12
N ALA A 109 10.95 -29.03 15.04
CA ALA A 109 9.74 -29.70 14.57
C ALA A 109 8.52 -29.25 15.39
N LEU A 110 7.39 -29.08 14.71
CA LEU A 110 6.12 -28.86 15.39
C LEU A 110 5.70 -30.16 16.10
N PRO A 111 4.89 -30.08 17.17
CA PRO A 111 4.27 -31.26 17.76
C PRO A 111 3.56 -32.12 16.70
N ASP A 112 3.56 -33.44 16.87
CA ASP A 112 3.08 -34.38 15.84
C ASP A 112 1.62 -34.12 15.40
N HIS A 113 0.78 -33.63 16.32
CA HIS A 113 -0.62 -33.26 16.06
C HIS A 113 -0.79 -31.91 15.35
N MET A 114 0.30 -31.27 14.92
CA MET A 114 0.31 -29.97 14.25
C MET A 114 1.08 -29.99 12.94
N LYS A 115 0.55 -29.29 11.95
CA LYS A 115 1.19 -29.02 10.67
C LYS A 115 1.22 -27.52 10.45
N GLY A 116 2.25 -27.05 9.76
CA GLY A 116 2.41 -25.63 9.49
C GLY A 116 2.98 -25.35 8.11
N LYS A 117 2.45 -24.33 7.45
CA LYS A 117 2.91 -23.89 6.12
C LYS A 117 2.93 -22.37 6.02
N LEU A 118 3.86 -21.85 5.22
CA LEU A 118 3.86 -20.44 4.82
C LEU A 118 2.65 -20.17 3.91
N LEU A 119 2.06 -19.00 4.05
CA LEU A 119 0.98 -18.55 3.18
C LEU A 119 1.53 -17.83 1.95
N ASP A 120 1.43 -18.48 0.80
CA ASP A 120 1.77 -17.88 -0.49
C ASP A 120 0.66 -16.96 -1.01
N ARG A 121 -0.58 -17.31 -0.69
CA ARG A 121 -1.78 -16.52 -1.00
C ARG A 121 -2.73 -16.59 0.18
N PHE A 122 -3.48 -15.52 0.41
CA PHE A 122 -4.47 -15.45 1.50
C PHE A 122 -5.50 -14.36 1.27
N ILE A 123 -6.65 -14.49 1.93
CA ILE A 123 -7.63 -13.42 2.03
C ILE A 123 -7.31 -12.57 3.25
N MET A 124 -7.29 -11.25 3.06
CA MET A 124 -7.20 -10.28 4.14
C MET A 124 -8.44 -9.40 4.13
N SER A 125 -9.30 -9.54 5.12
CA SER A 125 -10.46 -8.67 5.32
C SER A 125 -10.24 -7.76 6.52
N GLY A 126 -10.98 -6.67 6.62
CA GLY A 126 -10.83 -5.77 7.76
C GLY A 126 -11.67 -4.51 7.67
N ILE A 127 -11.54 -3.70 8.73
CA ILE A 127 -12.12 -2.36 8.81
C ILE A 127 -11.01 -1.39 9.21
N TYR A 128 -10.79 -0.40 8.37
CA TYR A 128 -9.98 0.78 8.66
C TYR A 128 -10.89 1.92 9.14
N ARG A 129 -10.50 2.64 10.19
CA ARG A 129 -11.33 3.66 10.83
C ARG A 129 -10.57 4.98 10.97
N ILE A 130 -11.24 6.06 10.60
CA ILE A 130 -10.79 7.43 10.82
C ILE A 130 -11.85 8.14 11.66
N GLY A 131 -11.43 8.87 12.67
CA GLY A 131 -12.28 9.78 13.42
C GLY A 131 -11.60 11.12 13.59
N VAL A 132 -12.31 12.21 13.32
CA VAL A 132 -11.83 13.58 13.51
C VAL A 132 -12.87 14.41 14.27
N ARG A 133 -12.42 15.45 14.98
CA ARG A 133 -13.28 16.42 15.66
C ARG A 133 -12.97 17.83 15.18
N VAL A 134 -14.01 18.63 14.97
CA VAL A 134 -13.86 20.06 14.67
C VAL A 134 -13.44 20.80 15.93
N GLU A 135 -12.27 21.43 15.93
CA GLU A 135 -11.73 22.18 17.09
C GLU A 135 -11.86 23.69 16.93
N LYS A 136 -12.36 24.18 15.78
CA LYS A 136 -12.48 25.62 15.56
C LYS A 136 -13.60 26.19 16.42
N GLU A 137 -13.24 26.91 17.47
CA GLU A 137 -14.21 27.56 18.35
C GLU A 137 -15.16 28.46 17.56
N GLY A 138 -16.45 28.41 17.92
CA GLY A 138 -17.51 29.17 17.26
C GLY A 138 -17.80 28.77 15.80
N TYR A 139 -17.14 27.75 15.25
CA TYR A 139 -17.38 27.34 13.87
C TYR A 139 -18.75 26.69 13.71
N LEU A 140 -19.47 27.18 12.70
CA LEU A 140 -20.72 26.63 12.19
C LEU A 140 -20.70 26.87 10.67
N GLY A 141 -20.50 25.84 9.87
CA GLY A 141 -20.37 26.01 8.42
C GLY A 141 -20.03 24.73 7.67
N PRO A 142 -19.91 24.82 6.33
CA PRO A 142 -19.74 23.64 5.48
C PRO A 142 -18.34 23.03 5.60
N LEU A 143 -18.23 21.71 5.46
CA LEU A 143 -16.96 21.00 5.41
C LEU A 143 -16.99 19.96 4.27
N VAL A 144 -16.09 20.12 3.31
CA VAL A 144 -15.77 19.08 2.32
C VAL A 144 -14.57 18.31 2.84
N PHE A 145 -14.71 17.02 3.04
CA PHE A 145 -13.65 16.14 3.52
C PHE A 145 -13.38 15.05 2.48
N GLU A 146 -12.13 14.93 2.04
CA GLU A 146 -11.70 13.92 1.07
C GLU A 146 -10.63 13.04 1.70
N VAL A 147 -10.75 11.73 1.50
CA VAL A 147 -9.77 10.77 2.02
C VAL A 147 -9.63 9.57 1.11
N THR A 148 -8.42 9.03 1.03
CA THR A 148 -8.19 7.79 0.30
C THR A 148 -8.74 6.57 1.04
N THR A 149 -9.29 5.65 0.26
CA THR A 149 -9.89 4.38 0.68
C THR A 149 -9.01 3.21 0.22
N PRO A 150 -9.20 1.99 0.76
CA PRO A 150 -8.52 0.78 0.29
C PRO A 150 -8.58 0.65 -1.24
N ARG A 151 -7.41 0.52 -1.88
CA ARG A 151 -7.25 0.45 -3.36
C ARG A 151 -6.54 -0.81 -3.82
N GLU A 152 -6.56 -1.04 -5.14
CA GLU A 152 -5.76 -2.10 -5.78
C GLU A 152 -4.26 -1.83 -5.62
N SER A 153 -3.42 -2.88 -5.50
CA SER A 153 -1.97 -2.70 -5.47
C SER A 153 -1.25 -3.97 -5.94
N PHE A 154 0.05 -3.88 -6.21
CA PHE A 154 0.87 -5.04 -6.51
C PHE A 154 0.69 -6.15 -5.45
N GLY A 155 0.43 -7.37 -5.91
CA GLY A 155 0.11 -8.53 -5.08
C GLY A 155 -1.08 -8.37 -4.13
N ARG A 156 -1.97 -7.40 -4.39
CA ARG A 156 -3.21 -7.16 -3.64
C ARG A 156 -4.35 -6.83 -4.56
N ARG A 157 -5.21 -7.82 -4.78
CA ARG A 157 -6.46 -7.63 -5.52
C ARG A 157 -7.59 -7.26 -4.56
N LEU A 158 -8.20 -6.09 -4.70
CA LEU A 158 -9.33 -5.65 -3.91
C LEU A 158 -10.60 -6.39 -4.39
N LEU A 159 -11.08 -7.33 -3.59
CA LEU A 159 -12.28 -8.11 -3.91
C LEU A 159 -13.55 -7.34 -3.54
N TYR A 160 -13.48 -6.54 -2.48
CA TYR A 160 -14.62 -5.82 -1.93
C TYR A 160 -14.16 -4.60 -1.14
N SER A 161 -14.95 -3.52 -1.18
CA SER A 161 -14.75 -2.30 -0.40
C SER A 161 -16.10 -1.62 -0.16
N GLU A 162 -16.36 -1.22 1.08
CA GLU A 162 -17.55 -0.47 1.49
C GLU A 162 -17.16 0.64 2.47
N ASN A 163 -17.88 1.77 2.39
CA ASN A 163 -17.62 2.94 3.23
C ASN A 163 -18.88 3.30 4.02
N ILE A 164 -18.71 3.57 5.31
CA ILE A 164 -19.77 4.12 6.17
C ILE A 164 -19.25 5.41 6.79
N ILE A 165 -20.06 6.46 6.75
CA ILE A 165 -19.73 7.78 7.30
C ILE A 165 -20.71 8.17 8.39
N ARG A 166 -20.23 8.83 9.44
CA ARG A 166 -21.04 9.33 10.55
C ARG A 166 -20.56 10.72 10.99
N PRO A 167 -21.43 11.73 11.10
CA PRO A 167 -22.85 11.70 10.73
C PRO A 167 -23.04 11.43 9.22
N GLN A 168 -24.22 10.96 8.85
CA GLN A 168 -24.54 10.70 7.45
C GLN A 168 -24.49 12.01 6.66
N ALA A 169 -23.88 11.98 5.48
CA ALA A 169 -23.77 13.13 4.59
C ALA A 169 -23.73 12.67 3.12
N SER A 170 -23.87 13.61 2.19
CA SER A 170 -23.64 13.31 0.77
C SER A 170 -22.19 12.89 0.58
N ASN A 171 -21.95 11.88 -0.25
CA ASN A 171 -20.61 11.40 -0.53
C ASN A 171 -20.49 10.85 -1.95
N GLU A 172 -19.30 10.98 -2.51
CA GLU A 172 -18.97 10.59 -3.88
C GLU A 172 -17.62 9.87 -3.90
N PRO A 173 -17.58 8.58 -4.29
CA PRO A 173 -16.32 7.91 -4.56
C PRO A 173 -15.80 8.25 -5.95
N TYR A 174 -14.50 8.48 -6.08
CA TYR A 174 -13.85 8.63 -7.39
C TYR A 174 -12.46 7.97 -7.39
N THR A 175 -11.92 7.73 -8.59
CA THR A 175 -10.55 7.18 -8.74
C THR A 175 -9.71 8.16 -9.53
N ASP A 176 -8.52 8.49 -9.03
CA ASP A 176 -7.60 9.38 -9.73
C ASP A 176 -6.74 8.63 -10.77
N PRO A 177 -5.98 9.33 -11.64
CA PRO A 177 -5.15 8.68 -12.66
C PRO A 177 -4.07 7.74 -12.13
N ALA A 178 -3.70 7.82 -10.85
CA ALA A 178 -2.76 6.91 -10.22
C ALA A 178 -3.43 5.65 -9.64
N GLY A 179 -4.75 5.54 -9.78
CA GLY A 179 -5.54 4.45 -9.24
C GLY A 179 -5.80 4.59 -7.73
N ASN A 180 -5.63 5.79 -7.15
CA ASN A 180 -6.10 6.02 -5.78
C ASN A 180 -7.61 6.14 -5.77
N ARG A 181 -8.25 5.41 -4.86
CA ARG A 181 -9.68 5.51 -4.62
C ARG A 181 -9.92 6.55 -3.54
N TRP A 182 -10.62 7.61 -3.88
CA TRP A 182 -10.97 8.71 -2.98
C TRP A 182 -12.43 8.62 -2.60
N LEU A 183 -12.74 9.02 -1.37
CA LEU A 183 -14.10 9.30 -0.90
C LEU A 183 -14.17 10.78 -0.57
N ARG A 184 -15.00 11.51 -1.31
CA ARG A 184 -15.39 12.88 -0.98
C ARG A 184 -16.66 12.83 -0.15
N VAL A 185 -16.71 13.60 0.93
CA VAL A 185 -17.89 13.75 1.79
C VAL A 185 -18.18 15.23 1.97
N ASP A 186 -19.38 15.64 1.59
CA ASP A 186 -19.82 17.03 1.66
C ASP A 186 -20.79 17.20 2.84
N TYR A 187 -20.29 17.81 3.93
CA TYR A 187 -21.11 18.21 5.06
C TYR A 187 -21.61 19.65 4.81
N PRO A 188 -22.93 19.86 4.65
CA PRO A 188 -23.47 21.22 4.47
C PRO A 188 -23.23 22.10 5.70
N GLU A 189 -23.20 21.49 6.89
CA GLU A 189 -22.92 22.17 8.14
C GLU A 189 -22.25 21.21 9.13
N VAL A 190 -21.16 21.68 9.74
CA VAL A 190 -20.53 21.09 10.92
C VAL A 190 -20.30 22.17 11.97
N ARG A 191 -20.31 21.78 13.24
CA ARG A 191 -20.09 22.69 14.37
C ARG A 191 -18.86 22.34 15.20
N HIS A 192 -18.34 23.32 15.94
CA HIS A 192 -17.33 23.08 16.96
C HIS A 192 -17.70 21.89 17.87
N GLY A 193 -16.74 21.00 18.13
CA GLY A 193 -16.91 19.79 18.94
C GLY A 193 -17.55 18.61 18.20
N GLN A 194 -18.09 18.82 16.98
CA GLN A 194 -18.68 17.73 16.20
C GLN A 194 -17.61 16.72 15.79
N THR A 195 -17.95 15.44 15.97
CA THR A 195 -17.10 14.31 15.58
C THR A 195 -17.59 13.71 14.27
N ILE A 196 -16.65 13.53 13.34
CA ILE A 196 -16.84 12.84 12.07
C ILE A 196 -16.09 11.51 12.16
N LYS A 197 -16.72 10.41 11.72
CA LYS A 197 -16.15 9.07 11.68
C LYS A 197 -16.36 8.46 10.31
N LEU A 198 -15.31 7.90 9.74
CA LEU A 198 -15.33 7.17 8.49
C LEU A 198 -14.83 5.75 8.75
N PHE A 199 -15.57 4.77 8.25
CA PHE A 199 -15.28 3.35 8.37
C PHE A 199 -15.16 2.75 6.98
N PHE A 200 -14.08 2.05 6.72
CA PHE A 200 -13.75 1.48 5.42
C PHE A 200 -13.58 -0.03 5.59
N ALA A 201 -14.62 -0.79 5.23
CA ALA A 201 -14.54 -2.23 5.17
C ALA A 201 -13.88 -2.66 3.86
N PHE A 202 -13.04 -3.69 3.91
CA PHE A 202 -12.35 -4.17 2.71
C PHE A 202 -12.12 -5.69 2.76
N ARG A 203 -11.91 -6.28 1.58
CA ARG A 203 -11.43 -7.65 1.41
C ARG A 203 -10.42 -7.69 0.27
N TYR A 204 -9.24 -8.21 0.54
CA TYR A 204 -8.17 -8.41 -0.44
C TYR A 204 -7.91 -9.89 -0.67
N LEU A 205 -7.62 -10.27 -1.91
CA LEU A 205 -6.79 -11.44 -2.20
C LEU A 205 -5.33 -10.96 -2.26
N VAL A 206 -4.49 -11.53 -1.40
CA VAL A 206 -3.08 -11.20 -1.30
C VAL A 206 -2.26 -12.31 -1.94
N ASP A 207 -1.32 -11.94 -2.79
CA ASP A 207 -0.38 -12.82 -3.47
C ASP A 207 1.06 -12.45 -3.05
N MET A 208 1.68 -13.33 -2.27
CA MET A 208 3.02 -13.11 -1.75
C MET A 208 4.09 -13.15 -2.84
N SER A 209 3.90 -13.90 -3.92
CA SER A 209 4.86 -13.90 -5.02
C SER A 209 4.92 -12.52 -5.67
N ALA A 210 3.76 -11.98 -6.04
CA ALA A 210 3.67 -10.66 -6.64
C ALA A 210 4.11 -9.54 -5.68
N LEU A 211 3.83 -9.65 -4.38
CA LEU A 211 4.33 -8.71 -3.38
C LEU A 211 5.86 -8.73 -3.27
N LEU A 212 6.44 -9.94 -3.19
CA LEU A 212 7.88 -10.11 -3.00
C LEU A 212 8.66 -9.79 -4.25
N ASP A 213 8.07 -9.94 -5.44
CA ASP A 213 8.69 -9.50 -6.69
C ASP A 213 9.11 -8.02 -6.60
N HIS A 214 8.34 -7.13 -5.97
CA HIS A 214 8.74 -5.72 -5.83
C HIS A 214 9.98 -5.51 -4.93
N ASP A 215 10.15 -6.30 -3.87
CA ASP A 215 11.30 -6.20 -2.97
C ASP A 215 12.53 -6.97 -3.50
N LEU A 216 12.28 -8.07 -4.20
CA LEU A 216 13.30 -8.93 -4.80
C LEU A 216 13.83 -8.32 -6.09
N MET A 217 12.97 -7.83 -7.01
CA MET A 217 13.30 -7.24 -8.33
C MET A 217 14.06 -5.93 -8.28
N LEU A 218 14.25 -5.37 -7.10
CA LEU A 218 15.32 -4.40 -6.88
C LEU A 218 16.73 -5.04 -7.13
N VAL A 219 16.85 -6.31 -7.56
CA VAL A 219 18.13 -7.02 -7.82
C VAL A 219 19.19 -6.16 -8.49
N ASP A 220 20.43 -6.35 -8.03
CA ASP A 220 21.66 -5.59 -8.28
C ASP A 220 22.17 -5.55 -9.75
N GLN A 221 21.31 -5.79 -10.76
CA GLN A 221 21.67 -5.65 -12.17
C GLN A 221 21.51 -4.21 -12.64
N LEU A 222 22.55 -3.66 -13.28
CA LEU A 222 22.48 -2.38 -13.99
C LEU A 222 21.42 -2.49 -15.10
N GLN A 223 20.48 -1.56 -15.12
CA GLN A 223 19.43 -1.52 -16.14
C GLN A 223 19.64 -0.26 -16.98
N ASN A 224 19.97 -0.46 -18.25
CA ASN A 224 20.30 0.60 -19.20
C ASN A 224 19.10 0.97 -20.10
N ALA A 225 17.89 0.58 -19.73
CA ALA A 225 16.70 1.00 -20.46
C ALA A 225 16.46 2.51 -20.26
N PRO A 226 15.98 3.23 -21.29
CA PRO A 226 15.64 4.64 -21.14
C PRO A 226 14.45 4.82 -20.20
N ILE A 227 14.42 5.95 -19.48
CA ILE A 227 13.27 6.36 -18.67
C ILE A 227 12.20 6.95 -19.63
N PRO A 228 10.96 6.40 -19.62
CA PRO A 228 9.87 6.92 -20.44
C PRO A 228 9.55 8.39 -20.14
N GLU A 229 9.00 9.10 -21.12
CA GLU A 229 8.73 10.54 -21.00
C GLU A 229 7.75 10.86 -19.88
N GLU A 230 6.71 10.05 -19.71
CA GLU A 230 5.72 10.15 -18.64
C GLU A 230 6.31 9.94 -17.23
N ILE A 231 7.50 9.35 -17.14
CA ILE A 231 8.21 9.11 -15.88
C ILE A 231 9.23 10.21 -15.58
N ARG A 232 9.72 10.94 -16.60
CA ARG A 232 10.72 12.00 -16.42
C ARG A 232 10.32 13.08 -15.40
N PRO A 233 9.05 13.52 -15.28
CA PRO A 233 8.67 14.49 -14.25
C PRO A 233 9.05 14.06 -12.82
N PHE A 234 9.08 12.76 -12.54
CA PHE A 234 9.43 12.22 -11.23
C PHE A 234 10.93 12.24 -10.92
N LEU A 235 11.76 12.83 -11.80
CA LEU A 235 13.16 13.20 -11.54
C LEU A 235 13.29 14.65 -11.05
N ASN A 236 12.28 15.48 -11.28
CA ASN A 236 12.36 16.92 -11.01
C ASN A 236 11.92 17.23 -9.57
N SER A 237 12.25 18.43 -9.10
CA SER A 237 11.63 18.96 -7.88
C SER A 237 10.12 19.10 -8.08
N GLY A 238 9.37 18.93 -6.99
CA GLY A 238 7.94 19.21 -6.91
C GLY A 238 7.62 19.82 -5.55
N TYR A 239 6.35 20.08 -5.27
CA TYR A 239 5.89 20.56 -3.98
C TYR A 239 6.36 19.63 -2.85
N LYS A 240 7.08 20.20 -1.87
CA LYS A 240 7.77 19.55 -0.74
C LYS A 240 8.83 18.50 -1.06
N ILE A 241 9.21 18.34 -2.32
CA ILE A 241 10.28 17.43 -2.74
C ILE A 241 11.28 18.21 -3.59
N ASP A 242 12.37 18.66 -2.97
CA ASP A 242 13.41 19.38 -3.71
C ASP A 242 14.57 18.47 -4.14
N ALA A 243 14.61 18.13 -5.43
CA ALA A 243 15.71 17.37 -6.04
C ALA A 243 17.01 18.20 -6.16
N ARG A 244 16.95 19.52 -5.98
CA ARG A 244 18.10 20.44 -6.06
C ARG A 244 18.65 20.82 -4.69
N LEU A 245 18.11 20.24 -3.62
CA LEU A 245 18.58 20.42 -2.26
C LEU A 245 20.10 20.17 -2.20
N PRO A 246 20.93 21.13 -1.73
CA PRO A 246 22.39 21.02 -1.82
C PRO A 246 22.95 19.74 -1.20
N GLN A 247 22.37 19.29 -0.08
CA GLN A 247 22.73 18.06 0.60
C GLN A 247 22.39 16.81 -0.22
N ALA A 248 21.26 16.83 -0.94
CA ALA A 248 20.86 15.74 -1.83
C ALA A 248 21.80 15.65 -3.04
N VAL A 249 22.16 16.80 -3.63
CA VAL A 249 23.11 16.88 -4.75
C VAL A 249 24.50 16.42 -4.32
N ALA A 250 25.01 16.90 -3.17
CA ALA A 250 26.29 16.48 -2.63
C ALA A 250 26.32 14.98 -2.29
N TRP A 251 25.24 14.43 -1.74
CA TRP A 251 25.12 12.99 -1.51
C TRP A 251 25.09 12.18 -2.82
N ALA A 252 24.43 12.71 -3.86
CA ALA A 252 24.35 12.07 -5.16
C ALA A 252 25.71 12.02 -5.87
N THR A 253 26.52 13.08 -5.81
CA THR A 253 27.85 13.15 -6.43
C THR A 253 28.91 12.28 -5.74
N GLN A 254 28.73 11.97 -4.45
CA GLN A 254 29.53 10.97 -3.74
C GLN A 254 29.25 9.53 -4.18
N GLY A 255 28.17 9.30 -4.94
CA GLY A 255 27.85 7.99 -5.52
C GLY A 255 28.81 7.61 -6.65
N LYS A 256 28.76 6.34 -7.06
CA LYS A 256 29.52 5.88 -8.24
C LYS A 256 29.06 6.64 -9.48
N SER A 257 29.99 6.99 -10.36
CA SER A 257 29.69 7.59 -11.66
C SER A 257 28.89 6.62 -12.55
N GLY A 258 28.07 7.18 -13.45
CA GLY A 258 27.23 6.41 -14.37
C GLY A 258 25.81 6.12 -13.87
N PHE A 259 25.12 5.21 -14.56
CA PHE A 259 23.73 4.86 -14.29
C PHE A 259 23.57 4.26 -12.88
N PRO A 260 22.66 4.80 -12.05
CA PRO A 260 22.49 4.33 -10.69
C PRO A 260 21.92 2.91 -10.65
N ASN A 261 22.54 2.04 -9.86
CA ASN A 261 21.87 0.83 -9.41
C ASN A 261 20.85 1.22 -8.31
N VAL A 262 19.56 1.14 -8.64
CA VAL A 262 18.47 1.63 -7.77
C VAL A 262 18.51 1.04 -6.35
N ARG A 263 18.80 -0.26 -6.20
CA ARG A 263 18.83 -0.90 -4.87
C ARG A 263 20.05 -0.53 -4.07
N SER A 264 21.22 -0.52 -4.70
CA SER A 264 22.45 -0.10 -4.04
C SER A 264 22.33 1.35 -3.55
N GLU A 265 21.81 2.25 -4.40
CA GLU A 265 21.59 3.65 -4.04
C GLU A 265 20.51 3.81 -2.98
N TYR A 266 19.38 3.07 -3.07
CA TYR A 266 18.36 3.10 -2.03
C TYR A 266 18.90 2.59 -0.68
N ARG A 267 19.70 1.52 -0.66
CA ARG A 267 20.34 1.03 0.57
C ARG A 267 21.33 2.04 1.14
N ARG A 268 22.15 2.66 0.28
CA ARG A 268 23.09 3.73 0.67
C ARG A 268 22.35 4.90 1.30
N LEU A 269 21.23 5.31 0.68
CA LEU A 269 20.40 6.40 1.16
C LEU A 269 19.73 6.06 2.49
N LYS A 270 19.13 4.88 2.59
CA LYS A 270 18.47 4.43 3.81
C LYS A 270 19.43 4.40 5.00
N LYS A 271 20.69 3.97 4.78
CA LYS A 271 21.74 4.06 5.80
C LYS A 271 22.04 5.52 6.16
N PHE A 272 22.32 6.35 5.17
CA PHE A 272 22.59 7.78 5.38
C PHE A 272 21.48 8.49 6.18
N LEU A 273 20.21 8.30 5.80
CA LEU A 273 19.08 8.92 6.49
C LEU A 273 18.90 8.38 7.91
N LYS A 274 19.12 7.07 8.14
CA LYS A 274 19.08 6.50 9.50
C LYS A 274 20.15 7.08 10.40
N ASP A 275 21.33 7.38 9.85
CA ASP A 275 22.46 7.94 10.59
C ASP A 275 22.33 9.47 10.75
N THR A 276 21.51 10.13 9.93
CA THR A 276 21.38 11.60 9.88
C THR A 276 20.11 12.13 10.55
N VAL A 277 19.00 11.40 10.47
CA VAL A 277 17.66 11.85 10.90
C VAL A 277 17.12 10.87 11.94
N ALA A 278 16.98 11.34 13.19
CA ALA A 278 16.35 10.59 14.25
C ALA A 278 14.84 10.45 13.99
N TYR A 279 14.28 9.29 14.34
CA TYR A 279 12.84 9.05 14.16
C TYR A 279 12.02 9.78 15.22
N ASP A 280 11.13 10.67 14.80
CA ASP A 280 10.25 11.45 15.67
C ASP A 280 9.09 10.59 16.21
N LYS A 281 9.37 9.88 17.32
CA LYS A 281 8.37 9.09 18.03
C LYS A 281 7.25 9.95 18.59
N LYS A 282 7.53 11.20 19.00
CA LYS A 282 6.52 12.10 19.59
C LYS A 282 5.49 12.48 18.53
N LYS A 283 5.92 12.87 17.34
CA LYS A 283 5.03 13.15 16.20
C LYS A 283 4.18 11.93 15.83
N ARG A 284 4.81 10.74 15.74
CA ARG A 284 4.09 9.47 15.53
C ARG A 284 3.00 9.28 16.60
N ASP A 285 3.35 9.40 17.87
CA ASP A 285 2.44 9.14 18.99
C ASP A 285 1.33 10.17 19.08
N GLN A 286 1.59 11.43 18.71
CA GLN A 286 0.57 12.45 18.60
C GLN A 286 -0.42 12.13 17.48
N TYR A 287 0.06 11.65 16.33
CA TYR A 287 -0.79 11.31 15.21
C TYR A 287 -1.65 10.07 15.47
N PHE A 288 -1.00 8.92 15.74
CA PHE A 288 -1.69 7.65 15.97
C PHE A 288 -2.41 7.61 17.32
N GLY A 289 -1.96 8.37 18.31
CA GLY A 289 -2.62 8.48 19.61
C GLY A 289 -3.79 9.45 19.64
N GLY A 290 -4.21 10.01 18.50
CA GLY A 290 -5.38 10.89 18.42
C GLY A 290 -5.23 12.23 19.15
N LYS A 291 -4.02 12.80 19.10
CA LYS A 291 -3.69 14.08 19.77
C LYS A 291 -3.28 15.18 18.78
N ALA A 292 -3.08 14.85 17.51
CA ALA A 292 -2.70 15.82 16.49
C ALA A 292 -3.90 16.64 16.01
N ILE A 293 -3.68 17.94 15.84
CA ILE A 293 -4.64 18.92 15.30
C ILE A 293 -3.96 19.58 14.11
N TYR A 294 -4.65 19.62 12.97
CA TYR A 294 -4.15 20.22 11.74
C TYR A 294 -5.21 21.10 11.10
N HIS A 295 -4.82 22.17 10.41
CA HIS A 295 -5.71 22.94 9.54
C HIS A 295 -5.77 22.36 8.13
N ASP A 296 -4.67 21.72 7.73
CA ASP A 296 -4.53 20.93 6.52
C ASP A 296 -3.59 19.77 6.85
N LEU A 297 -3.88 18.55 6.35
CA LEU A 297 -3.00 17.41 6.60
C LEU A 297 -1.63 17.59 5.93
N ASP A 298 -1.49 18.50 4.97
CA ASP A 298 -0.20 18.92 4.44
C ASP A 298 0.77 19.35 5.55
N GLU A 299 0.29 19.97 6.63
CA GLU A 299 1.10 20.36 7.80
C GLU A 299 1.76 19.17 8.52
N MET A 300 1.22 17.95 8.34
CA MET A 300 1.85 16.74 8.86
C MET A 300 3.19 16.46 8.18
N TYR A 301 3.44 16.99 6.99
CA TYR A 301 4.64 16.76 6.20
C TYR A 301 5.57 17.97 6.33
N GLN A 302 6.70 17.79 6.99
CA GLN A 302 7.71 18.84 7.10
C GLN A 302 8.46 19.01 5.78
N ASP A 303 8.84 20.25 5.48
CA ASP A 303 9.74 20.52 4.36
C ASP A 303 11.08 19.80 4.55
N VAL A 304 11.72 19.44 3.44
CA VAL A 304 12.95 18.62 3.43
C VAL A 304 14.11 19.34 4.11
N GLU A 305 14.21 20.66 3.96
CA GLU A 305 15.20 21.52 4.62
C GLU A 305 15.01 21.54 6.14
N VAL A 306 13.76 21.61 6.59
CA VAL A 306 13.41 21.60 8.01
C VAL A 306 13.75 20.25 8.63
N THR A 307 13.43 19.16 7.93
CA THR A 307 13.73 17.80 8.39
C THR A 307 15.24 17.57 8.54
N LEU A 308 16.05 18.01 7.57
CA LEU A 308 17.51 17.90 7.65
C LEU A 308 18.13 18.81 8.71
N SER A 309 17.70 20.07 8.80
CA SER A 309 18.26 21.02 9.77
C SER A 309 17.98 20.59 11.21
N ARG A 310 16.78 20.06 11.48
CA ARG A 310 16.42 19.52 12.80
C ARG A 310 16.96 18.13 13.07
N ARG A 311 17.39 17.39 12.03
CA ARG A 311 17.78 15.98 12.11
C ARG A 311 16.73 15.10 12.79
N LEU A 312 15.45 15.43 12.59
CA LEU A 312 14.33 14.82 13.27
C LEU A 312 13.14 14.77 12.32
N GLY A 313 12.55 13.59 12.15
CA GLY A 313 11.37 13.41 11.29
C GLY A 313 10.72 12.03 11.47
N ALA A 314 9.44 11.93 11.13
CA ALA A 314 8.73 10.66 11.07
C ALA A 314 8.62 10.17 9.61
N CYS A 315 7.96 9.02 9.38
CA CYS A 315 7.83 8.48 8.03
C CYS A 315 7.27 9.45 6.95
N PRO A 316 6.28 10.35 7.21
CA PRO A 316 5.89 11.32 6.19
C PRO A 316 7.05 12.23 5.76
N ASP A 317 7.91 12.65 6.70
CA ASP A 317 9.01 13.59 6.44
C ASP A 317 10.19 12.90 5.76
N THR A 318 10.57 11.73 6.28
CA THR A 318 11.70 10.97 5.72
C THR A 318 11.42 10.47 4.31
N THR A 319 10.17 10.18 3.97
CA THR A 319 9.79 9.77 2.60
C THR A 319 9.93 10.92 1.59
N LEU A 320 9.69 12.18 1.99
CA LEU A 320 9.97 13.34 1.14
C LEU A 320 11.48 13.48 0.90
N LEU A 321 12.30 13.32 1.95
CA LEU A 321 13.75 13.29 1.83
C LEU A 321 14.25 12.14 0.96
N GLU A 322 13.69 10.95 1.11
CA GLU A 322 14.03 9.81 0.25
C GLU A 322 13.85 10.17 -1.21
N CYS A 323 12.70 10.73 -1.59
CA CYS A 323 12.48 11.14 -2.97
C CYS A 323 13.38 12.30 -3.41
N ALA A 324 13.62 13.31 -2.57
CA ALA A 324 14.54 14.40 -2.91
C ALA A 324 15.94 13.87 -3.28
N PHE A 325 16.50 12.98 -2.45
CA PHE A 325 17.84 12.40 -2.66
C PHE A 325 17.89 11.43 -3.84
N LEU A 326 16.87 10.59 -4.02
CA LEU A 326 16.81 9.66 -5.16
C LEU A 326 16.66 10.42 -6.48
N ARG A 327 15.83 11.46 -6.51
CA ARG A 327 15.66 12.33 -7.69
C ARG A 327 16.95 13.06 -8.04
N ALA A 328 17.66 13.60 -7.05
CA ALA A 328 18.99 14.20 -7.24
C ALA A 328 20.01 13.19 -7.83
N ARG A 329 19.89 11.90 -7.47
CA ARG A 329 20.74 10.81 -8.02
C ARG A 329 20.32 10.35 -9.42
N GLY A 330 19.21 10.85 -9.96
CA GLY A 330 18.68 10.45 -11.26
C GLY A 330 17.79 9.20 -11.20
N ILE A 331 17.22 8.88 -10.04
CA ILE A 331 16.26 7.78 -9.85
C ILE A 331 14.86 8.38 -9.71
N PRO A 332 13.92 8.11 -10.63
CA PRO A 332 12.57 8.64 -10.50
C PRO A 332 11.91 8.09 -9.24
N CYS A 333 11.35 8.97 -8.42
CA CYS A 333 10.75 8.62 -7.14
C CYS A 333 9.43 9.33 -6.94
N ARG A 334 8.47 8.61 -6.37
CA ARG A 334 7.22 9.18 -5.87
C ARG A 334 6.87 8.61 -4.51
N ILE A 335 6.07 9.34 -3.77
CA ILE A 335 5.63 8.93 -2.45
C ILE A 335 4.43 7.98 -2.54
N ALA A 336 4.30 7.13 -1.54
CA ALA A 336 3.14 6.27 -1.35
C ALA A 336 2.82 6.09 0.13
N GLY A 337 1.61 5.66 0.39
CA GLY A 337 1.07 5.45 1.73
C GLY A 337 0.30 4.14 1.80
N ARG A 338 0.56 3.41 2.88
CA ARG A 338 -0.33 2.36 3.38
C ARG A 338 -0.78 2.76 4.77
N PHE A 339 -1.83 2.12 5.28
CA PHE A 339 -2.24 2.37 6.65
C PHE A 339 -1.05 2.23 7.61
N GLY A 340 -0.83 3.26 8.42
CA GLY A 340 0.24 3.31 9.41
C GLY A 340 1.63 3.71 8.90
N HIS A 341 1.85 3.91 7.59
CA HIS A 341 3.21 4.12 7.07
C HIS A 341 3.27 4.79 5.70
N PHE A 342 4.17 5.76 5.55
CA PHE A 342 4.57 6.36 4.26
C PHE A 342 5.93 5.80 3.83
N PHE A 343 6.10 5.64 2.52
CA PHE A 343 7.29 5.08 1.91
C PHE A 343 7.46 5.58 0.47
N SER A 344 8.64 5.40 -0.09
CA SER A 344 8.96 5.74 -1.48
C SER A 344 8.63 4.60 -2.44
N ILE A 345 8.23 4.94 -3.67
CA ILE A 345 8.18 4.05 -4.82
C ILE A 345 9.16 4.60 -5.84
N VAL A 346 10.04 3.73 -6.34
CA VAL A 346 11.11 4.08 -7.28
C VAL A 346 10.85 3.46 -8.63
N TYR A 347 11.15 4.17 -9.70
CA TYR A 347 11.08 3.60 -11.04
C TYR A 347 12.38 2.88 -11.37
N VAL A 348 12.27 1.63 -11.79
CA VAL A 348 13.40 0.81 -12.28
C VAL A 348 13.23 0.65 -13.79
N PRO A 349 14.14 1.21 -14.63
CA PRO A 349 13.99 1.16 -16.08
C PRO A 349 13.85 -0.24 -16.63
N GLY A 350 12.81 -0.53 -17.41
CA GLY A 350 12.52 -1.88 -17.93
C GLY A 350 11.78 -2.81 -16.96
N LYS A 351 11.51 -2.36 -15.73
CA LYS A 351 10.74 -3.10 -14.72
C LYS A 351 9.52 -2.34 -14.20
N GLY A 352 9.53 -1.02 -14.30
CA GLY A 352 8.42 -0.17 -13.85
C GLY A 352 8.58 0.31 -12.41
N TRP A 353 7.46 0.68 -11.79
CA TRP A 353 7.41 1.19 -10.42
C TRP A 353 7.58 0.08 -9.37
N MET A 354 8.59 0.22 -8.52
CA MET A 354 8.95 -0.73 -7.45
C MET A 354 8.77 -0.11 -6.07
N SER A 355 8.16 -0.85 -5.15
CA SER A 355 7.93 -0.39 -3.79
C SER A 355 9.16 -0.64 -2.92
N THR A 356 9.53 0.33 -2.09
CA THR A 356 10.58 0.15 -1.06
C THR A 356 10.05 -0.42 0.25
N SER A 357 8.72 -0.61 0.35
CA SER A 357 8.04 -1.18 1.51
C SER A 357 7.12 -2.32 1.09
N VAL A 358 7.47 -3.54 1.50
CA VAL A 358 6.64 -4.74 1.31
C VAL A 358 6.21 -5.25 2.69
N THR A 359 4.91 -5.35 2.90
CA THR A 359 4.32 -5.77 4.17
C THR A 359 3.09 -6.62 3.86
N PRO A 360 3.04 -7.91 4.24
CA PRO A 360 1.94 -8.83 3.89
C PRO A 360 0.56 -8.38 4.36
N THR A 361 0.48 -7.61 5.43
CA THR A 361 -0.78 -7.09 5.99
C THR A 361 -0.99 -5.60 5.74
N GLY A 362 -0.22 -4.99 4.83
CA GLY A 362 -0.34 -3.56 4.51
C GLY A 362 -1.63 -3.27 3.72
N ILE A 363 -2.38 -2.24 4.13
CA ILE A 363 -3.53 -1.74 3.39
C ILE A 363 -3.08 -0.58 2.51
N PRO A 364 -3.01 -0.74 1.18
CA PRO A 364 -2.62 0.35 0.29
C PRO A 364 -3.69 1.44 0.29
N LEU A 365 -3.27 2.69 0.51
CA LEU A 365 -4.18 3.85 0.57
C LEU A 365 -3.84 4.88 -0.50
N PHE A 366 -2.56 5.15 -0.74
CA PHE A 366 -2.16 6.29 -1.55
C PHE A 366 -0.88 6.05 -2.35
N ILE A 367 -0.79 6.66 -3.53
CA ILE A 367 0.40 6.85 -4.36
C ILE A 367 0.30 8.27 -4.93
N ALA A 368 1.37 9.07 -4.88
CA ALA A 368 1.33 10.38 -5.52
C ALA A 368 1.11 10.25 -7.04
N PRO A 369 0.10 10.96 -7.59
CA PRO A 369 -0.19 10.92 -9.02
C PRO A 369 0.81 11.67 -9.87
N GLY A 370 1.54 12.62 -9.28
CA GLY A 370 2.54 13.44 -9.95
C GLY A 370 3.82 13.60 -9.12
N PRO A 371 4.71 14.51 -9.55
CA PRO A 371 5.97 14.77 -8.85
C PRO A 371 5.79 15.44 -7.50
N ASP A 372 4.64 16.04 -7.24
CA ASP A 372 4.31 16.77 -6.02
C ASP A 372 3.90 15.85 -4.87
N HIS A 373 4.18 16.31 -3.64
CA HIS A 373 3.53 15.76 -2.46
C HIS A 373 2.02 16.09 -2.47
N ILE A 374 1.19 15.08 -2.21
CA ILE A 374 -0.24 15.26 -1.94
C ILE A 374 -0.59 14.46 -0.68
N PRO A 375 -1.23 15.06 0.33
CA PRO A 375 -1.71 14.35 1.50
C PRO A 375 -2.80 13.33 1.16
N TYR A 376 -2.88 12.24 1.91
CA TYR A 376 -3.89 11.19 1.69
C TYR A 376 -5.28 11.55 2.25
N GLN A 377 -5.39 12.66 2.97
CA GLN A 377 -6.64 13.29 3.38
C GLN A 377 -6.51 14.80 3.15
N LYS A 378 -7.59 15.45 2.75
CA LYS A 378 -7.66 16.89 2.56
C LYS A 378 -9.06 17.37 2.91
N TRP A 379 -9.18 18.61 3.39
CA TRP A 379 -10.49 19.17 3.69
C TRP A 379 -10.54 20.67 3.41
N ARG A 380 -11.75 21.17 3.20
CA ARG A 380 -12.04 22.58 2.93
C ARG A 380 -13.33 23.00 3.62
N PRO A 381 -13.38 24.18 4.26
CA PRO A 381 -12.27 25.11 4.47
C PRO A 381 -11.23 24.52 5.43
N GLY A 382 -10.01 25.08 5.42
CA GLY A 382 -8.90 24.68 6.30
C GLY A 382 -9.15 25.04 7.76
N ILE A 383 -10.07 24.33 8.40
CA ILE A 383 -10.39 24.46 9.82
C ILE A 383 -9.61 23.42 10.63
N PRO A 384 -9.22 23.71 11.88
CA PRO A 384 -8.52 22.76 12.72
C PRO A 384 -9.38 21.53 13.00
N LEU A 385 -8.90 20.37 12.54
CA LEU A 385 -9.45 19.06 12.83
C LEU A 385 -8.49 18.27 13.72
N LYS A 386 -8.99 17.79 14.86
CA LYS A 386 -8.27 16.87 15.74
C LYS A 386 -8.50 15.44 15.30
N THR A 387 -7.44 14.68 15.08
CA THR A 387 -7.56 13.22 14.92
C THR A 387 -7.99 12.61 16.25
N LEU A 388 -9.09 11.86 16.28
CA LEU A 388 -9.58 11.14 17.46
C LEU A 388 -9.34 9.63 17.36
N LEU A 389 -9.39 9.09 16.14
CA LEU A 389 -9.29 7.67 15.87
C LEU A 389 -8.52 7.45 14.57
N LEU A 390 -7.50 6.60 14.62
CA LEU A 390 -6.83 6.08 13.44
C LEU A 390 -6.46 4.62 13.72
N ASP A 391 -7.33 3.71 13.29
CA ASP A 391 -7.34 2.32 13.72
C ASP A 391 -7.56 1.37 12.53
N VAL A 392 -7.03 0.16 12.65
CA VAL A 392 -7.30 -0.94 11.74
C VAL A 392 -7.50 -2.24 12.52
N GLN A 393 -8.52 -2.99 12.12
CA GLN A 393 -8.68 -4.39 12.50
C GLN A 393 -8.72 -5.24 11.25
N ILE A 394 -7.91 -6.31 11.22
CA ILE A 394 -7.83 -7.23 10.08
C ILE A 394 -8.11 -8.66 10.51
N ARG A 395 -8.58 -9.47 9.56
CA ARG A 395 -8.69 -10.93 9.64
C ARG A 395 -7.96 -11.54 8.46
N ILE A 396 -7.34 -12.68 8.70
CA ILE A 396 -6.57 -13.41 7.68
C ILE A 396 -7.14 -14.82 7.57
N GLU A 397 -7.48 -15.19 6.35
CA GLU A 397 -8.00 -16.52 6.01
C GLU A 397 -7.08 -17.13 4.96
N ALA A 398 -6.69 -18.39 5.16
CA ALA A 398 -6.09 -19.16 4.08
C ALA A 398 -7.14 -19.34 2.97
N PRO A 399 -6.76 -19.29 1.67
CA PRO A 399 -7.70 -19.58 0.60
C PRO A 399 -8.27 -20.98 0.81
N GLU A 400 -9.59 -21.13 0.64
CA GLU A 400 -10.21 -22.46 0.59
C GLU A 400 -9.64 -23.20 -0.63
N HIS A 401 -9.30 -24.47 -0.44
CA HIS A 401 -8.83 -25.36 -1.50
C HIS A 401 -10.00 -26.00 -2.22
#